data_AF-Q8Q0B8-F1
#
_entry.id   AF-Q8Q0B8-F1
#
_cell.length_a   1.000
_cell.length_b   1.000
_cell.length_c   1.000
_cell.angle_alpha   90.00
_cell.angle_beta   90.00
_cell.angle_gamma   90.00
#
_symmetry.space_group_name_H-M   'P 1'
#
loop_
_entity.id
_entity.type
_entity.pdbx_description
1 polymer ?
#
loop_
_entity_poly.entity_id
_entity_poly.type
_entity_poly.pdbx_seq_one_letter_code
_entity_poly.pdbx_strand_id
1 'polypeptide(L)'
;MKYTFQDSTEFPVQRDFIQDIQDFIRISKEVIPLEKSIKEIKQVNIEETGTTQAGIEEIDRFQKEITECIEERALGYESREVLEIKSKTIETCANISLLKKNEKLEDIDKQNRLALIEVRQLEDRILTALSPFFENSIYGAEHTCYASSEDRKLKGWQVSSIDGMRYEFELSFIQDTLKVEDLLKLTLPVRSKSGFLSKEEKVKKLDVSGFYVTNIEHGKNTTRTVIEDKDAENRFIITSDGGTFLIMYGDNEITGDEKLAPALDKDSISIFVEKIKDFVTDSVVFRKLRLILIDGKNAVEENVIFDCLKIIAGIYGKLAKECIERGYTEGEITIKIEEPGSIRTEKYISKSEASSELSSIGPEGNELARILRVSEA
;
A
#
# COMPACT_ATOMS: atom_id res chain seq x y z
N MET A 1 30.80 1.51 -3.80
CA MET A 1 31.06 0.41 -2.84
C MET A 1 30.60 -0.87 -3.51
N LYS A 2 31.28 -1.99 -3.29
CA LYS A 2 30.90 -3.30 -3.82
C LYS A 2 30.67 -4.27 -2.68
N TYR A 3 29.59 -5.02 -2.74
CA TYR A 3 29.26 -6.04 -1.73
C TYR A 3 29.57 -7.44 -2.29
N THR A 4 30.18 -8.28 -1.47
CA THR A 4 30.57 -9.64 -1.85
C THR A 4 30.24 -10.62 -0.73
N PHE A 5 30.06 -11.88 -1.09
CA PHE A 5 30.10 -12.98 -0.12
C PHE A 5 31.50 -13.09 0.50
N GLN A 6 31.63 -13.89 1.56
CA GLN A 6 32.91 -14.07 2.25
C GLN A 6 33.98 -14.73 1.36
N ASP A 7 33.58 -15.54 0.36
CA ASP A 7 34.44 -16.11 -0.68
C ASP A 7 34.85 -15.11 -1.78
N SER A 8 34.46 -13.83 -1.66
CA SER A 8 34.70 -12.74 -2.61
C SER A 8 33.92 -12.83 -3.94
N THR A 9 32.96 -13.74 -4.04
CA THR A 9 31.99 -13.72 -5.15
C THR A 9 30.99 -12.57 -4.99
N GLU A 10 30.46 -12.08 -6.10
CA GLU A 10 29.58 -10.91 -6.09
C GLU A 10 28.26 -11.18 -5.37
N PHE A 11 27.86 -10.25 -4.49
CA PHE A 11 26.62 -10.36 -3.73
C PHE A 11 25.43 -9.83 -4.56
N PRO A 12 24.29 -10.54 -4.67
CA PRO A 12 23.28 -10.25 -5.67
C PRO A 12 22.55 -8.91 -5.48
N VAL A 13 22.37 -8.44 -4.25
CA VAL A 13 21.59 -7.22 -3.95
C VAL A 13 22.44 -5.95 -3.86
N GLN A 14 23.77 -6.05 -3.98
CA GLN A 14 24.74 -4.95 -3.89
C GLN A 14 24.41 -3.91 -2.79
N ARG A 15 24.02 -4.37 -1.61
CA ARG A 15 23.64 -3.57 -0.45
C ARG A 15 24.09 -4.21 0.86
N ASP A 16 24.05 -3.43 1.93
CA ASP A 16 24.30 -3.88 3.30
C ASP A 16 23.17 -4.77 3.84
N PHE A 17 23.24 -6.05 3.50
CA PHE A 17 22.26 -7.03 3.92
C PHE A 17 22.23 -7.28 5.43
N ILE A 18 23.33 -6.99 6.15
CA ILE A 18 23.36 -7.11 7.60
C ILE A 18 22.48 -6.03 8.23
N GLN A 19 22.59 -4.80 7.76
CA GLN A 19 21.70 -3.72 8.17
C GLN A 19 20.24 -4.03 7.82
N ASP A 20 19.99 -4.61 6.64
CA ASP A 20 18.65 -5.01 6.22
C ASP A 20 18.02 -6.06 7.15
N ILE A 21 18.78 -7.06 7.60
CA ILE A 21 18.33 -8.04 8.61
C ILE A 21 18.00 -7.33 9.93
N GLN A 22 18.86 -6.43 10.40
CA GLN A 22 18.64 -5.69 11.64
C GLN A 22 17.39 -4.81 11.55
N ASP A 23 17.17 -4.14 10.42
CA ASP A 23 15.97 -3.34 10.17
C ASP A 23 14.71 -4.21 10.11
N PHE A 24 14.79 -5.40 9.50
CA PHE A 24 13.71 -6.39 9.49
C PHE A 24 13.34 -6.87 10.90
N ILE A 25 14.33 -7.16 11.76
CA ILE A 25 14.09 -7.55 13.15
C ILE A 25 13.45 -6.40 13.93
N ARG A 26 14.00 -5.18 13.78
CA ARG A 26 13.47 -3.98 14.44
C ARG A 26 12.01 -3.75 14.07
N ILE A 27 11.68 -3.78 12.77
CA ILE A 27 10.31 -3.51 12.34
C ILE A 27 9.36 -4.62 12.79
N SER A 28 9.80 -5.88 12.78
CA SER A 28 9.00 -7.01 13.28
C SER A 28 8.64 -6.84 14.76
N LYS A 29 9.60 -6.39 15.59
CA LYS A 29 9.37 -6.09 17.02
C LYS A 29 8.36 -4.96 17.23
N GLU A 30 8.27 -4.02 16.30
CA GLU A 30 7.36 -2.89 16.40
C GLU A 30 5.94 -3.26 15.95
N VAL A 31 5.78 -3.94 14.81
CA VAL A 31 4.46 -4.09 14.18
C VAL A 31 3.68 -5.32 14.65
N ILE A 32 4.35 -6.41 15.03
CA ILE A 32 3.66 -7.62 15.50
C ILE A 32 2.84 -7.35 16.78
N PRO A 33 3.37 -6.64 17.80
CA PRO A 33 2.56 -6.28 18.97
C PRO A 33 1.38 -5.36 18.65
N LEU A 34 1.50 -4.47 17.65
CA LEU A 34 0.41 -3.61 17.22
C LEU A 34 -0.72 -4.42 16.59
N GLU A 35 -0.38 -5.36 15.70
CA GLU A 35 -1.37 -6.28 15.12
C GLU A 35 -2.07 -7.12 16.20
N LYS A 36 -1.31 -7.63 17.18
CA LYS A 36 -1.87 -8.37 18.31
C LYS A 36 -2.85 -7.52 19.11
N SER A 37 -2.51 -6.25 19.37
CA SER A 37 -3.40 -5.30 20.07
C SER A 37 -4.70 -5.08 19.29
N ILE A 38 -4.66 -4.99 17.96
CA ILE A 38 -5.87 -4.88 17.13
C ILE A 38 -6.74 -6.13 17.28
N LYS A 39 -6.14 -7.32 17.23
CA LYS A 39 -6.87 -8.60 17.42
C LYS A 39 -7.53 -8.65 18.80
N GLU A 40 -6.83 -8.22 19.85
CA GLU A 40 -7.36 -8.15 21.21
C GLU A 40 -8.54 -7.18 21.33
N ILE A 41 -8.43 -5.96 20.79
CA ILE A 41 -9.52 -4.97 20.79
C ILE A 41 -10.76 -5.52 20.08
N LYS A 42 -10.57 -6.11 18.89
CA LYS A 42 -11.67 -6.71 18.13
C LYS A 42 -12.36 -7.84 18.92
N GLN A 43 -11.57 -8.71 19.57
CA GLN A 43 -12.10 -9.81 20.36
C GLN A 43 -12.87 -9.30 21.60
N VAL A 44 -12.31 -8.37 22.36
CA VAL A 44 -12.96 -7.76 23.53
C VAL A 44 -14.27 -7.08 23.11
N ASN A 45 -14.27 -6.33 22.01
CA ASN A 45 -15.47 -5.66 21.51
C ASN A 45 -16.57 -6.66 21.11
N ILE A 46 -16.22 -7.80 20.52
CA ILE A 46 -17.17 -8.89 20.21
C ILE A 46 -17.78 -9.45 21.50
N GLU A 47 -16.96 -9.72 22.51
CA GLU A 47 -17.40 -10.28 23.81
C GLU A 47 -18.31 -9.31 24.59
N GLU A 48 -17.92 -8.04 24.67
CA GLU A 48 -18.71 -6.99 25.32
C GLU A 48 -20.05 -6.75 24.60
N THR A 49 -20.03 -6.71 23.26
CA THR A 49 -21.25 -6.57 22.45
C THR A 49 -22.18 -7.76 22.67
N GLY A 50 -21.63 -8.98 22.68
CA GLY A 50 -22.40 -10.19 22.95
C GLY A 50 -23.04 -10.18 24.35
N THR A 51 -22.32 -9.70 25.36
CA THR A 51 -22.84 -9.55 26.72
C THR A 51 -23.97 -8.53 26.79
N THR A 52 -23.83 -7.39 26.11
CA THR A 52 -24.86 -6.35 26.07
C THR A 52 -26.11 -6.82 25.33
N GLN A 53 -25.92 -7.55 24.23
CA GLN A 53 -27.01 -8.16 23.46
C GLN A 53 -27.78 -9.20 24.27
N ALA A 54 -27.11 -10.06 25.04
CA ALA A 54 -27.77 -10.98 25.96
C ALA A 54 -28.64 -10.25 27.00
N GLY A 55 -28.19 -9.09 27.47
CA GLY A 55 -28.98 -8.23 28.36
C GLY A 55 -30.22 -7.62 27.68
N ILE A 56 -30.19 -7.36 26.37
CA ILE A 56 -31.38 -6.93 25.61
C ILE A 56 -32.39 -8.07 25.55
N GLU A 57 -31.94 -9.30 25.26
CA GLU A 57 -32.80 -10.49 25.23
C GLU A 57 -33.42 -10.81 26.60
N GLU A 58 -32.69 -10.55 27.69
CA GLU A 58 -33.22 -10.68 29.05
C GLU A 58 -34.36 -9.68 29.32
N ILE A 59 -34.21 -8.43 28.88
CA ILE A 59 -35.28 -7.42 28.98
C ILE A 59 -36.52 -7.85 28.19
N ASP A 60 -36.35 -8.39 26.98
CA ASP A 60 -37.47 -8.87 26.16
C ASP A 60 -38.21 -10.04 26.82
N ARG A 61 -37.46 -11.00 27.37
CA ARG A 61 -38.03 -12.13 28.10
C ARG A 61 -38.78 -11.67 29.35
N PHE A 62 -38.20 -10.77 30.14
CA PHE A 62 -38.83 -10.22 31.33
C PHE A 62 -40.13 -9.45 31.00
N GLN A 63 -40.11 -8.62 29.95
CA GLN A 63 -41.31 -7.91 29.49
C GLN A 63 -42.43 -8.88 29.12
N LYS A 64 -42.09 -9.95 28.41
CA LYS A 64 -43.04 -10.99 28.01
C LYS A 64 -43.65 -11.68 29.22
N GLU A 65 -42.82 -12.13 30.16
CA GLU A 65 -43.26 -12.81 31.39
C GLU A 65 -44.18 -11.93 32.25
N ILE A 66 -43.87 -10.63 32.39
CA ILE A 66 -44.76 -9.69 33.09
C ILE A 66 -46.10 -9.55 32.37
N THR A 67 -46.07 -9.41 31.04
CA THR A 67 -47.29 -9.23 30.24
C THR A 67 -48.20 -10.45 30.40
N GLU A 68 -47.65 -11.66 30.24
CA GLU A 68 -48.38 -12.92 30.40
C GLU A 68 -48.97 -13.03 31.83
N CYS A 69 -48.18 -12.73 32.87
CA CYS A 69 -48.66 -12.77 34.25
C CYS A 69 -49.83 -11.80 34.51
N ILE A 70 -49.75 -10.57 34.00
CA ILE A 70 -50.84 -9.59 34.14
C ILE A 70 -52.09 -10.05 33.38
N GLU A 71 -51.92 -10.57 32.17
CA GLU A 71 -53.03 -11.08 31.37
C GLU A 71 -53.74 -12.24 32.05
N GLU A 72 -52.99 -13.20 32.59
CA GLU A 72 -53.54 -14.35 33.33
C GLU A 72 -54.26 -13.92 34.61
N ARG A 73 -53.69 -12.99 35.39
CA ARG A 73 -54.28 -12.56 36.67
C ARG A 73 -55.53 -11.71 36.49
N ALA A 74 -55.68 -11.05 35.34
CA ALA A 74 -56.84 -10.25 35.01
C ALA A 74 -57.98 -11.07 34.37
N LEU A 75 -57.80 -12.37 34.12
CA LEU A 75 -58.86 -13.24 33.57
C LEU A 75 -60.11 -13.22 34.47
N GLY A 76 -61.27 -12.93 33.87
CA GLY A 76 -62.57 -12.93 34.54
C GLY A 76 -62.95 -11.62 35.24
N TYR A 77 -62.09 -10.59 35.21
CA TYR A 77 -62.46 -9.25 35.64
C TYR A 77 -63.05 -8.45 34.47
N GLU A 78 -64.32 -8.02 34.61
CA GLU A 78 -65.04 -7.22 33.60
C GLU A 78 -65.18 -5.73 33.99
N SER A 79 -64.72 -5.36 35.19
CA SER A 79 -64.74 -3.97 35.64
C SER A 79 -63.85 -3.11 34.75
N ARG A 80 -64.41 -2.01 34.25
CA ARG A 80 -63.71 -1.03 33.42
C ARG A 80 -62.44 -0.51 34.11
N GLU A 81 -62.53 -0.25 35.41
CA GLU A 81 -61.42 0.24 36.22
C GLU A 81 -60.26 -0.77 36.26
N VAL A 82 -60.56 -2.06 36.42
CA VAL A 82 -59.55 -3.13 36.44
C VAL A 82 -58.88 -3.31 35.06
N LEU A 83 -59.67 -3.26 33.99
CA LEU A 83 -59.16 -3.35 32.61
C LEU A 83 -58.27 -2.14 32.23
N GLU A 84 -58.62 -0.94 32.71
CA GLU A 84 -57.78 0.25 32.51
C GLU A 84 -56.43 0.13 33.22
N ILE A 85 -56.43 -0.36 34.47
CA ILE A 85 -55.19 -0.62 35.22
C ILE A 85 -54.33 -1.63 34.47
N LYS A 86 -54.90 -2.78 34.04
CA LYS A 86 -54.20 -3.79 33.23
C LYS A 86 -53.51 -3.17 32.02
N SER A 87 -54.26 -2.43 31.20
CA SER A 87 -53.75 -1.84 29.96
C SER A 87 -52.60 -0.89 30.23
N LYS A 88 -52.76 0.00 31.22
CA LYS A 88 -51.72 0.98 31.59
C LYS A 88 -50.47 0.31 32.14
N THR A 89 -50.60 -0.77 32.92
CA THR A 89 -49.43 -1.50 33.44
C THR A 89 -48.65 -2.19 32.31
N ILE A 90 -49.33 -2.87 31.38
CA ILE A 90 -48.69 -3.50 30.22
C ILE A 90 -48.00 -2.45 29.35
N GLU A 91 -48.68 -1.36 29.03
CA GLU A 91 -48.13 -0.25 28.25
C GLU A 91 -46.89 0.36 28.93
N THR A 92 -46.96 0.61 30.24
CA THR A 92 -45.84 1.14 31.01
C THR A 92 -44.65 0.18 31.00
N CYS A 93 -44.89 -1.12 31.17
CA CYS A 93 -43.85 -2.14 31.11
C CYS A 93 -43.18 -2.16 29.72
N ALA A 94 -43.97 -2.18 28.65
CA ALA A 94 -43.45 -2.15 27.28
C ALA A 94 -42.62 -0.90 27.00
N ASN A 95 -43.08 0.27 27.44
CA ASN A 95 -42.37 1.54 27.27
C ASN A 95 -41.02 1.56 28.03
N ILE A 96 -41.01 1.10 29.28
CA ILE A 96 -39.78 1.02 30.07
C ILE A 96 -38.79 0.01 29.46
N SER A 97 -39.27 -1.16 29.04
CA SER A 97 -38.43 -2.15 28.38
C SER A 97 -37.83 -1.61 27.08
N LEU A 98 -38.62 -0.91 26.26
CA LEU A 98 -38.11 -0.26 25.04
C LEU A 98 -37.04 0.78 25.36
N LEU A 99 -37.25 1.65 26.35
CA LEU A 99 -36.25 2.63 26.79
C LEU A 99 -34.94 1.95 27.22
N LYS A 100 -35.02 0.90 28.03
CA LYS A 100 -33.83 0.16 28.49
C LYS A 100 -33.10 -0.58 27.38
N LYS A 101 -33.81 -1.09 26.38
CA LYS A 101 -33.19 -1.66 25.18
C LYS A 101 -32.47 -0.60 24.36
N ASN A 102 -33.08 0.57 24.18
CA ASN A 102 -32.46 1.68 23.45
C ASN A 102 -31.19 2.18 24.14
N GLU A 103 -31.19 2.32 25.48
CA GLU A 103 -29.98 2.64 26.25
C GLU A 103 -28.84 1.64 25.97
N LYS A 104 -29.15 0.33 25.96
CA LYS A 104 -28.15 -0.71 25.66
C LYS A 104 -27.67 -0.71 24.20
N LEU A 105 -28.54 -0.40 23.25
CA LEU A 105 -28.15 -0.26 21.84
C LEU A 105 -27.21 0.94 21.64
N GLU A 106 -27.49 2.07 22.31
CA GLU A 106 -26.61 3.24 22.31
C GLU A 106 -25.23 2.92 22.93
N ASP A 107 -25.19 2.09 23.98
CA ASP A 107 -23.94 1.60 24.57
C ASP A 107 -23.12 0.75 23.57
N ILE A 108 -23.78 -0.17 22.84
CA ILE A 108 -23.14 -0.97 21.78
C ILE A 108 -22.55 -0.07 20.69
N ASP A 109 -23.33 0.92 20.21
CA ASP A 109 -22.87 1.85 19.18
C ASP A 109 -21.66 2.66 19.65
N LYS A 110 -21.67 3.09 20.91
CA LYS A 110 -20.56 3.82 21.53
C LYS A 110 -19.30 2.93 21.65
N GLN A 111 -19.44 1.69 22.11
CA GLN A 111 -18.35 0.72 22.21
C GLN A 111 -17.73 0.44 20.84
N ASN A 112 -18.55 0.08 19.85
CA ASN A 112 -18.11 -0.18 18.48
C ASN A 112 -17.36 1.01 17.88
N ARG A 113 -17.85 2.24 18.11
CA ARG A 113 -17.20 3.44 17.61
C ARG A 113 -15.83 3.68 18.27
N LEU A 114 -15.71 3.46 19.57
CA LEU A 114 -14.44 3.60 20.29
C LEU A 114 -13.42 2.56 19.81
N ALA A 115 -13.84 1.29 19.72
CA ALA A 115 -13.01 0.21 19.20
C ALA A 115 -12.53 0.51 17.77
N LEU A 116 -13.43 1.00 16.89
CA LEU A 116 -13.07 1.36 15.51
C LEU A 116 -12.02 2.48 15.44
N ILE A 117 -12.14 3.50 16.30
CA ILE A 117 -11.17 4.60 16.35
C ILE A 117 -9.79 4.08 16.79
N GLU A 118 -9.76 3.26 17.83
CA GLU A 118 -8.52 2.70 18.36
C GLU A 118 -7.84 1.77 17.35
N VAL A 119 -8.62 0.89 16.70
CA VAL A 119 -8.13 0.03 15.61
C VAL A 119 -7.51 0.86 14.50
N ARG A 120 -8.21 1.88 13.97
CA ARG A 120 -7.68 2.73 12.89
C ARG A 120 -6.38 3.43 13.27
N GLN A 121 -6.26 3.89 14.52
CA GLN A 121 -5.02 4.50 15.00
C GLN A 121 -3.85 3.50 15.02
N LEU A 122 -4.10 2.24 15.38
CA LEU A 122 -3.10 1.19 15.33
C LEU A 122 -2.74 0.80 13.89
N GLU A 123 -3.73 0.72 13.00
CA GLU A 123 -3.54 0.47 11.57
C GLU A 123 -2.66 1.56 10.92
N ASP A 124 -2.94 2.83 11.19
CA ASP A 124 -2.11 3.97 10.73
C ASP A 124 -0.69 3.91 11.28
N ARG A 125 -0.52 3.49 12.55
CA ARG A 125 0.81 3.31 13.17
C ARG A 125 1.58 2.18 12.51
N ILE A 126 0.94 1.06 12.18
CA ILE A 126 1.56 -0.05 11.43
C ILE A 126 2.04 0.46 10.07
N LEU A 127 1.18 1.12 9.28
CA LEU A 127 1.56 1.65 7.97
C LEU A 127 2.71 2.65 8.06
N THR A 128 2.67 3.54 9.05
CA THR A 128 3.72 4.53 9.30
C THR A 128 5.05 3.87 9.65
N ALA A 129 5.05 2.89 10.54
CA ALA A 129 6.25 2.14 10.93
C ALA A 129 6.82 1.34 9.74
N LEU A 130 5.97 0.69 8.96
CA LEU A 130 6.37 -0.11 7.80
C LEU A 130 6.87 0.74 6.62
N SER A 131 6.44 2.00 6.50
CA SER A 131 6.69 2.82 5.31
C SER A 131 8.17 2.93 4.92
N PRO A 132 9.11 3.30 5.82
CA PRO A 132 10.53 3.39 5.45
C PRO A 132 11.14 2.04 5.08
N PHE A 133 10.68 0.96 5.72
CA PHE A 133 11.16 -0.40 5.43
C PHE A 133 10.66 -0.87 4.06
N PHE A 134 9.38 -0.69 3.74
CA PHE A 134 8.80 -1.12 2.47
C PHE A 134 9.32 -0.32 1.26
N GLU A 135 9.90 0.86 1.48
CA GLU A 135 10.39 1.72 0.41
C GLU A 135 11.54 1.06 -0.36
N ASN A 136 12.47 0.43 0.36
CA ASN A 136 13.70 -0.10 -0.24
C ASN A 136 14.04 -1.52 0.23
N SER A 137 13.44 -2.06 1.29
CA SER A 137 13.91 -3.30 1.92
C SER A 137 13.34 -4.60 1.33
N ILE A 138 12.56 -4.55 0.25
CA ILE A 138 11.94 -5.76 -0.31
C ILE A 138 12.61 -6.12 -1.64
N TYR A 139 13.52 -7.10 -1.61
CA TYR A 139 14.28 -7.49 -2.79
C TYR A 139 13.41 -8.16 -3.86
N GLY A 140 13.71 -7.84 -5.12
CA GLY A 140 13.04 -8.44 -6.27
C GLY A 140 11.64 -7.90 -6.55
N ALA A 141 11.14 -6.96 -5.74
CA ALA A 141 9.86 -6.31 -6.00
C ALA A 141 9.88 -5.56 -7.34
N GLU A 142 8.80 -5.72 -8.10
CA GLU A 142 8.58 -4.94 -9.32
C GLU A 142 7.81 -3.69 -8.96
N HIS A 143 8.34 -2.53 -9.37
CA HIS A 143 7.76 -1.22 -9.07
C HIS A 143 7.18 -0.61 -10.34
N THR A 144 5.97 -0.07 -10.22
CA THR A 144 5.37 0.80 -11.23
C THR A 144 5.00 2.11 -10.58
N CYS A 145 5.61 3.19 -11.05
CA CYS A 145 5.36 4.54 -10.63
C CYS A 145 4.35 5.19 -11.56
N TYR A 146 3.45 5.97 -10.98
CA TYR A 146 2.46 6.73 -11.69
C TYR A 146 2.48 8.16 -11.18
N ALA A 147 2.27 9.10 -12.09
CA ALA A 147 2.05 10.50 -11.78
C ALA A 147 0.89 11.02 -12.61
N SER A 148 -0.01 11.79 -12.02
CA SER A 148 -1.07 12.47 -12.75
C SER A 148 -1.29 13.87 -12.23
N SER A 149 -1.64 14.77 -13.15
CA SER A 149 -2.06 16.13 -12.79
C SER A 149 -3.55 16.11 -12.44
N GLU A 150 -3.87 16.38 -11.18
CA GLU A 150 -5.23 16.58 -10.68
C GLU A 150 -5.31 17.95 -9.98
N ASP A 151 -6.32 18.75 -10.29
CA ASP A 151 -6.50 20.09 -9.69
C ASP A 151 -5.26 21.00 -9.77
N ARG A 152 -4.49 20.89 -10.87
CA ARG A 152 -3.21 21.59 -11.09
C ARG A 152 -2.11 21.21 -10.10
N LYS A 153 -2.20 20.02 -9.49
CA LYS A 153 -1.15 19.41 -8.67
C LYS A 153 -0.79 18.04 -9.21
N LEU A 154 0.50 17.77 -9.27
CA LEU A 154 1.02 16.48 -9.64
C LEU A 154 0.97 15.56 -8.42
N LYS A 155 0.09 14.57 -8.47
CA LYS A 155 0.02 13.50 -7.47
C LYS A 155 0.67 12.25 -8.04
N GLY A 156 1.23 11.42 -7.19
CA GLY A 156 1.79 10.15 -7.62
C GLY A 156 1.41 8.98 -6.74
N TRP A 157 1.54 7.80 -7.31
CA TRP A 157 1.45 6.55 -6.59
C TRP A 157 2.48 5.56 -7.12
N GLN A 158 3.02 4.73 -6.25
CA GLN A 158 3.85 3.60 -6.63
C GLN A 158 3.10 2.33 -6.25
N VAL A 159 2.91 1.43 -7.21
CA VAL A 159 2.42 0.08 -6.95
C VAL A 159 3.61 -0.85 -7.06
N SER A 160 3.83 -1.65 -6.03
CA SER A 160 4.90 -2.63 -5.98
C SER A 160 4.34 -4.02 -5.75
N SER A 161 4.94 -5.05 -6.34
CA SER A 161 4.49 -6.43 -6.19
C SER A 161 5.64 -7.43 -6.12
N ILE A 162 5.48 -8.45 -5.26
CA ILE A 162 6.40 -9.58 -5.12
C ILE A 162 5.67 -10.77 -4.48
N ASP A 163 5.87 -11.99 -5.00
CA ASP A 163 5.43 -13.24 -4.37
C ASP A 163 3.99 -13.22 -3.76
N GLY A 164 3.01 -12.66 -4.48
CA GLY A 164 1.60 -12.57 -4.04
C GLY A 164 1.28 -11.39 -3.12
N MET A 165 2.29 -10.66 -2.66
CA MET A 165 2.17 -9.40 -1.94
C MET A 165 2.16 -8.22 -2.91
N ARG A 166 1.23 -7.29 -2.74
CA ARG A 166 1.21 -5.98 -3.41
C ARG A 166 1.18 -4.88 -2.38
N TYR A 167 1.91 -3.81 -2.58
CA TYR A 167 1.89 -2.65 -1.69
C TYR A 167 1.93 -1.34 -2.47
N GLU A 168 1.32 -0.31 -1.88
CA GLU A 168 1.12 0.97 -2.55
C GLU A 168 1.65 2.11 -1.70
N PHE A 169 2.40 3.00 -2.34
CA PHE A 169 2.79 4.29 -1.79
C PHE A 169 2.01 5.40 -2.47
N GLU A 170 1.61 6.39 -1.68
CA GLU A 170 1.33 7.73 -2.17
C GLU A 170 2.66 8.50 -2.30
N LEU A 171 2.84 9.23 -3.41
CA LEU A 171 4.06 9.97 -3.72
C LEU A 171 3.78 11.47 -3.77
N SER A 172 4.67 12.24 -3.15
CA SER A 172 4.71 13.70 -3.28
C SER A 172 5.93 14.10 -4.10
N PHE A 173 5.71 14.87 -5.18
CA PHE A 173 6.78 15.38 -6.02
C PHE A 173 7.26 16.77 -5.56
N ILE A 174 8.49 17.14 -5.93
CA ILE A 174 9.06 18.48 -5.68
C ILE A 174 8.21 19.57 -6.37
N GLN A 175 7.61 19.26 -7.51
CA GLN A 175 6.92 20.21 -8.38
C GLN A 175 5.43 19.90 -8.42
N ASP A 176 4.59 20.94 -8.29
CA ASP A 176 3.13 20.80 -8.43
C ASP A 176 2.68 20.61 -9.89
N THR A 177 3.49 21.04 -10.86
CA THR A 177 3.21 20.88 -12.30
C THR A 177 4.50 20.59 -13.04
N LEU A 178 4.42 19.84 -14.13
CA LEU A 178 5.55 19.53 -14.98
C LEU A 178 5.22 19.92 -16.42
N LYS A 179 6.03 20.79 -17.03
CA LYS A 179 5.96 21.07 -18.46
C LYS A 179 7.02 20.29 -19.22
N VAL A 180 6.79 20.13 -20.52
CA VAL A 180 7.76 19.51 -21.42
C VAL A 180 9.09 20.29 -21.42
N GLU A 181 9.05 21.62 -21.43
CA GLU A 181 10.25 22.47 -21.42
C GLU A 181 11.12 22.32 -20.16
N ASP A 182 10.55 21.91 -19.02
CA ASP A 182 11.28 21.65 -17.78
C ASP A 182 12.22 20.43 -17.92
N LEU A 183 11.88 19.52 -18.85
CA LEU A 183 12.68 18.35 -19.18
C LEU A 183 13.51 18.60 -20.44
N LEU A 184 12.87 18.87 -21.57
CA LEU A 184 13.51 19.04 -22.87
C LEU A 184 12.59 19.83 -23.81
N LYS A 185 13.13 20.80 -24.53
CA LYS A 185 12.38 21.41 -25.65
C LYS A 185 12.16 20.36 -26.74
N LEU A 186 10.89 20.09 -27.05
CA LEU A 186 10.50 18.99 -27.93
C LEU A 186 9.58 19.50 -29.04
N THR A 187 9.75 18.96 -30.24
CA THR A 187 8.83 19.18 -31.36
C THR A 187 8.33 17.84 -31.88
N LEU A 188 7.03 17.74 -32.17
CA LEU A 188 6.40 16.53 -32.69
C LEU A 188 5.69 16.80 -34.02
N PRO A 189 5.75 15.88 -35.00
CA PRO A 189 5.07 16.05 -36.28
C PRO A 189 3.57 15.83 -36.14
N VAL A 190 2.78 16.73 -36.75
CA VAL A 190 1.32 16.63 -36.86
C VAL A 190 0.88 16.84 -38.30
N ARG A 191 -0.29 16.29 -38.66
CA ARG A 191 -0.95 16.66 -39.91
C ARG A 191 -1.55 18.06 -39.78
N SER A 192 -1.31 18.89 -40.77
CA SER A 192 -1.94 20.21 -40.89
C SER A 192 -2.55 20.35 -42.27
N LYS A 193 -3.73 20.98 -42.35
CA LYS A 193 -4.36 21.33 -43.63
C LYS A 193 -3.96 22.77 -43.96
N SER A 194 -3.28 22.98 -45.09
CA SER A 194 -2.86 24.32 -45.52
C SER A 194 -3.06 24.49 -47.04
N GLY A 195 -3.41 25.71 -47.47
CA GLY A 195 -3.67 26.07 -48.87
C GLY A 195 -4.92 26.94 -49.04
N PHE A 196 -4.79 28.03 -49.82
CA PHE A 196 -5.89 28.99 -50.07
C PHE A 196 -6.88 28.50 -51.15
N LEU A 197 -6.46 27.57 -52.02
CA LEU A 197 -7.26 27.05 -53.16
C LEU A 197 -7.62 25.56 -53.04
N SER A 198 -6.76 24.74 -52.43
CA SER A 198 -7.04 23.34 -52.07
C SER A 198 -6.39 23.03 -50.71
N LYS A 199 -7.15 22.42 -49.78
CA LYS A 199 -6.61 21.98 -48.48
C LYS A 199 -5.70 20.77 -48.71
N GLU A 200 -4.40 21.01 -48.89
CA GLU A 200 -3.41 19.93 -48.94
C GLU A 200 -3.02 19.53 -47.51
N GLU A 201 -2.95 18.22 -47.25
CA GLU A 201 -2.38 17.71 -46.00
C GLU A 201 -0.85 17.77 -46.05
N LYS A 202 -0.27 18.52 -45.11
CA LYS A 202 1.18 18.65 -44.96
C LYS A 202 1.59 18.31 -43.53
N VAL A 203 2.77 17.71 -43.41
CA VAL A 203 3.44 17.45 -42.14
C VAL A 203 3.96 18.78 -41.60
N LYS A 204 3.57 19.13 -40.36
CA LYS A 204 4.05 20.31 -39.63
C LYS A 204 4.72 19.86 -38.35
N LYS A 205 5.86 20.47 -37.99
CA LYS A 205 6.46 20.32 -36.65
C LYS A 205 5.74 21.24 -35.67
N LEU A 206 5.08 20.67 -34.68
CA LEU A 206 4.46 21.39 -33.58
C LEU A 206 5.45 21.46 -32.43
N ASP A 207 5.72 22.66 -31.92
CA ASP A 207 6.46 22.84 -30.68
C ASP A 207 5.55 22.50 -29.51
N VAL A 208 5.93 21.46 -28.75
CA VAL A 208 5.18 20.97 -27.59
C VAL A 208 5.86 21.36 -26.28
N SER A 209 6.89 22.22 -26.30
CA SER A 209 7.63 22.62 -25.11
C SER A 209 6.74 23.27 -24.04
N GLY A 210 5.71 24.02 -24.46
CA GLY A 210 4.74 24.64 -23.55
C GLY A 210 3.64 23.71 -23.03
N PHE A 211 3.64 22.43 -23.42
CA PHE A 211 2.62 21.46 -23.01
C PHE A 211 2.91 20.98 -21.59
N TYR A 212 1.87 20.55 -20.89
CA TYR A 212 1.95 19.96 -19.57
C TYR A 212 2.03 18.45 -19.67
N VAL A 213 2.87 17.83 -18.84
CA VAL A 213 2.83 16.40 -18.59
C VAL A 213 1.67 16.12 -17.64
N THR A 214 0.61 15.49 -18.14
CA THR A 214 -0.62 15.26 -17.38
C THR A 214 -0.73 13.86 -16.81
N ASN A 215 0.00 12.90 -17.38
CA ASN A 215 0.05 11.53 -16.88
C ASN A 215 1.39 10.87 -17.21
N ILE A 216 1.96 10.15 -16.25
CA ILE A 216 3.13 9.28 -16.41
C ILE A 216 2.79 7.93 -15.80
N GLU A 217 3.13 6.86 -16.50
CA GLU A 217 3.17 5.48 -16.01
C GLU A 217 4.54 4.91 -16.38
N HIS A 218 5.33 4.55 -15.37
CA HIS A 218 6.67 4.02 -15.54
C HIS A 218 6.80 2.71 -14.76
N GLY A 219 6.89 1.61 -15.49
CA GLY A 219 7.23 0.29 -14.95
C GLY A 219 8.61 -0.16 -15.40
N LYS A 220 8.93 -1.43 -15.10
CA LYS A 220 10.25 -2.05 -15.37
C LYS A 220 10.78 -1.85 -16.79
N ASN A 221 9.92 -2.07 -17.79
CA ASN A 221 10.33 -2.04 -19.20
C ASN A 221 9.61 -0.95 -20.01
N THR A 222 8.55 -0.37 -19.47
CA THR A 222 7.65 0.50 -20.22
C THR A 222 7.50 1.85 -19.54
N THR A 223 7.63 2.91 -20.32
CA THR A 223 7.30 4.27 -19.91
C THR A 223 6.22 4.79 -20.84
N ARG A 224 5.11 5.24 -20.28
CA ARG A 224 4.02 5.90 -20.97
C ARG A 224 3.85 7.29 -20.38
N THR A 225 3.80 8.31 -21.22
CA THR A 225 3.57 9.69 -20.81
C THR A 225 2.52 10.34 -21.70
N VAL A 226 1.71 11.21 -21.11
CA VAL A 226 0.68 12.01 -21.78
C VAL A 226 1.05 13.46 -21.61
N ILE A 227 1.13 14.17 -22.74
CA ILE A 227 1.35 15.62 -22.78
C ILE A 227 0.19 16.31 -23.48
N GLU A 228 -0.27 17.40 -22.89
CA GLU A 228 -1.45 18.14 -23.32
C GLU A 228 -1.17 19.64 -23.30
N ASP A 229 -1.74 20.37 -24.25
CA ASP A 229 -1.81 21.82 -24.15
C ASP A 229 -2.83 22.26 -23.10
N LYS A 230 -2.84 23.56 -22.79
CA LYS A 230 -3.63 24.13 -21.69
C LYS A 230 -5.14 23.86 -21.81
N ASP A 231 -5.64 23.81 -23.05
CA ASP A 231 -7.06 23.65 -23.36
C ASP A 231 -7.41 22.18 -23.71
N ALA A 232 -6.44 21.26 -23.63
CA ALA A 232 -6.54 19.84 -23.98
C ALA A 232 -7.02 19.56 -25.42
N GLU A 233 -6.86 20.52 -26.33
CA GLU A 233 -7.15 20.34 -27.76
C GLU A 233 -6.07 19.50 -28.45
N ASN A 234 -4.82 19.65 -28.01
CA ASN A 234 -3.66 18.95 -28.57
C ASN A 234 -3.12 17.98 -27.51
N ARG A 235 -3.30 16.69 -27.76
CA ARG A 235 -2.90 15.62 -26.84
C ARG A 235 -1.99 14.61 -27.52
N PHE A 236 -0.82 14.37 -26.92
CA PHE A 236 0.08 13.30 -27.34
C PHE A 236 0.20 12.23 -26.26
N ILE A 237 0.25 10.98 -26.68
CA ILE A 237 0.62 9.84 -25.82
C ILE A 237 1.91 9.27 -26.39
N ILE A 238 2.96 9.20 -25.58
CA ILE A 238 4.24 8.62 -25.94
C ILE A 238 4.45 7.39 -25.07
N THR A 239 4.54 6.21 -25.69
CA THR A 239 4.87 4.95 -25.03
C THR A 239 6.20 4.45 -25.55
N SER A 240 7.06 3.98 -24.65
CA SER A 240 8.40 3.47 -24.94
C SER A 240 8.65 2.16 -24.21
N ASP A 241 9.24 1.17 -24.87
CA ASP A 241 9.47 -0.18 -24.35
C ASP A 241 10.93 -0.66 -24.40
N GLY A 242 11.89 0.25 -24.17
CA GLY A 242 13.33 -0.10 -24.13
C GLY A 242 13.98 -0.25 -25.51
N GLY A 243 13.29 0.17 -26.57
CA GLY A 243 13.87 0.23 -27.92
C GLY A 243 12.90 0.72 -29.01
N THR A 244 11.59 0.68 -28.76
CA THR A 244 10.59 1.19 -29.70
C THR A 244 9.71 2.26 -29.07
N PHE A 245 9.11 3.08 -29.94
CA PHE A 245 8.18 4.13 -29.55
C PHE A 245 6.84 3.89 -30.24
N LEU A 246 5.76 4.08 -29.49
CA LEU A 246 4.41 4.28 -30.00
C LEU A 246 3.99 5.70 -29.64
N ILE A 247 3.72 6.53 -30.64
CA ILE A 247 3.33 7.94 -30.43
C ILE A 247 1.97 8.16 -31.06
N MET A 248 1.00 8.57 -30.24
CA MET A 248 -0.35 8.92 -30.65
C MET A 248 -0.55 10.43 -30.57
N TYR A 249 -1.34 10.98 -31.49
CA TYR A 249 -1.86 12.35 -31.45
C TYR A 249 -3.38 12.32 -31.66
N GLY A 250 -4.13 12.56 -30.58
CA GLY A 250 -5.54 12.16 -30.51
C GLY A 250 -5.67 10.65 -30.77
N ASP A 251 -6.51 10.27 -31.73
CA ASP A 251 -6.69 8.87 -32.15
C ASP A 251 -5.74 8.43 -33.27
N ASN A 252 -4.84 9.30 -33.74
CA ASN A 252 -3.96 9.01 -34.85
C ASN A 252 -2.60 8.51 -34.38
N GLU A 253 -2.14 7.39 -34.92
CA GLU A 253 -0.80 6.88 -34.70
C GLU A 253 0.23 7.61 -35.58
N ILE A 254 1.19 8.29 -34.96
CA ILE A 254 2.28 8.99 -35.65
C ILE A 254 3.36 8.00 -36.10
N THR A 255 3.68 7.02 -35.26
CA THR A 255 4.76 6.04 -35.49
C THR A 255 4.45 5.05 -36.61
N GLY A 256 3.18 4.75 -36.84
CA GLY A 256 2.70 3.92 -37.95
C GLY A 256 2.38 4.69 -39.24
N ASP A 257 2.44 6.02 -39.24
CA ASP A 257 2.13 6.86 -40.40
C ASP A 257 3.35 7.06 -41.31
N GLU A 258 3.23 6.70 -42.59
CA GLU A 258 4.31 6.76 -43.58
C GLU A 258 4.92 8.15 -43.79
N LYS A 259 4.18 9.23 -43.51
CA LYS A 259 4.63 10.62 -43.68
C LYS A 259 5.07 11.26 -42.38
N LEU A 260 4.46 10.91 -41.24
CA LEU A 260 4.81 11.48 -39.95
C LEU A 260 5.99 10.76 -39.29
N ALA A 261 6.06 9.43 -39.39
CA ALA A 261 7.10 8.64 -38.74
C ALA A 261 8.52 9.04 -39.17
N PRO A 262 8.83 9.30 -40.45
CA PRO A 262 10.15 9.76 -40.86
C PRO A 262 10.49 11.19 -40.39
N ALA A 263 9.50 11.98 -39.98
CA ALA A 263 9.68 13.35 -39.51
C ALA A 263 9.94 13.44 -37.99
N LEU A 264 9.85 12.31 -37.27
CA LEU A 264 10.15 12.21 -35.84
C LEU A 264 11.66 12.36 -35.59
N ASP A 265 12.00 13.18 -34.60
CA ASP A 265 13.34 13.20 -34.03
C ASP A 265 13.43 12.17 -32.89
N LYS A 266 13.84 10.94 -33.25
CA LYS A 266 13.89 9.81 -32.32
C LYS A 266 14.88 10.03 -31.17
N ASP A 267 15.96 10.77 -31.41
CA ASP A 267 16.98 11.03 -30.38
C ASP A 267 16.41 11.98 -29.31
N SER A 268 15.76 13.07 -29.74
CA SER A 268 15.07 13.98 -28.82
C SER A 268 13.97 13.29 -28.02
N ILE A 269 13.22 12.37 -28.63
CA ILE A 269 12.16 11.61 -27.95
C ILE A 269 12.76 10.64 -26.94
N SER A 270 13.85 9.96 -27.29
CA SER A 270 14.57 9.06 -26.38
C SER A 270 15.06 9.82 -25.15
N ILE A 271 15.71 10.97 -25.34
CA ILE A 271 16.18 11.83 -24.24
C ILE A 271 15.00 12.31 -23.38
N PHE A 272 13.89 12.72 -24.00
CA PHE A 272 12.69 13.13 -23.26
C PHE A 272 12.14 12.00 -22.38
N VAL A 273 12.06 10.77 -22.91
CA VAL A 273 11.60 9.60 -22.16
C VAL A 273 12.56 9.27 -21.00
N GLU A 274 13.87 9.33 -21.21
CA GLU A 274 14.83 9.15 -20.10
C GLU A 274 14.64 10.22 -19.02
N LYS A 275 14.46 11.49 -19.39
CA LYS A 275 14.18 12.55 -18.41
C LYS A 275 12.85 12.36 -17.66
N ILE A 276 11.84 11.76 -18.29
CA ILE A 276 10.60 11.38 -17.60
C ILE A 276 10.88 10.30 -16.56
N LYS A 277 11.73 9.31 -16.88
CA LYS A 277 12.15 8.26 -15.93
C LYS A 277 12.88 8.88 -14.74
N ASP A 278 13.89 9.70 -15.01
CA ASP A 278 14.66 10.41 -13.97
C ASP A 278 13.73 11.27 -13.09
N PHE A 279 12.75 11.94 -13.70
CA PHE A 279 11.78 12.73 -12.95
C PHE A 279 10.99 11.88 -11.94
N VAL A 280 10.42 10.76 -12.36
CA VAL A 280 9.59 9.93 -11.46
C VAL A 280 10.41 9.17 -10.42
N THR A 281 11.71 8.96 -10.63
CA THR A 281 12.59 8.33 -9.64
C THR A 281 13.17 9.35 -8.66
N ASP A 282 13.60 10.51 -9.15
CA ASP A 282 14.46 11.42 -8.39
C ASP A 282 13.69 12.62 -7.81
N SER A 283 12.53 12.95 -8.37
CA SER A 283 11.74 14.11 -7.92
C SER A 283 10.73 13.78 -6.82
N VAL A 284 10.72 12.54 -6.32
CA VAL A 284 9.86 12.13 -5.20
C VAL A 284 10.50 12.60 -3.88
N VAL A 285 9.81 13.49 -3.17
CA VAL A 285 10.25 14.03 -1.87
C VAL A 285 9.83 13.12 -0.72
N PHE A 286 8.66 12.51 -0.84
CA PHE A 286 8.04 11.77 0.23
C PHE A 286 7.24 10.60 -0.32
N ARG A 287 7.36 9.45 0.36
CA ARG A 287 6.59 8.24 0.09
C ARG A 287 5.83 7.85 1.36
N LYS A 288 4.51 7.69 1.22
CA LYS A 288 3.64 7.22 2.31
C LYS A 288 3.01 5.90 1.95
N LEU A 289 3.37 4.84 2.66
CA LEU A 289 2.72 3.54 2.51
C LEU A 289 1.24 3.67 2.89
N ARG A 290 0.35 3.28 1.98
CA ARG A 290 -1.10 3.44 2.15
C ARG A 290 -1.86 2.12 2.20
N LEU A 291 -1.32 1.09 1.56
CA LEU A 291 -2.00 -0.19 1.39
C LEU A 291 -0.99 -1.31 1.26
N ILE A 292 -1.27 -2.43 1.91
CA ILE A 292 -0.59 -3.71 1.70
C ILE A 292 -1.67 -4.74 1.44
N LEU A 293 -1.53 -5.51 0.37
CA LEU A 293 -2.41 -6.59 -0.04
C LEU A 293 -1.65 -7.92 -0.03
N ILE A 294 -2.26 -8.95 0.55
CA ILE A 294 -1.88 -10.35 0.34
C ILE A 294 -3.06 -11.03 -0.34
N ASP A 295 -2.82 -11.68 -1.48
CA ASP A 295 -3.86 -12.39 -2.25
C ASP A 295 -5.13 -11.54 -2.49
N GLY A 296 -4.93 -10.23 -2.69
CA GLY A 296 -5.99 -9.26 -2.94
C GLY A 296 -6.72 -8.72 -1.71
N LYS A 297 -6.34 -9.13 -0.49
CA LYS A 297 -6.95 -8.66 0.76
C LYS A 297 -6.06 -7.68 1.52
N ASN A 298 -6.65 -6.66 2.14
CA ASN A 298 -5.91 -5.66 2.92
C ASN A 298 -5.29 -6.29 4.17
N ALA A 299 -3.96 -6.39 4.18
CA ALA A 299 -3.23 -7.09 5.22
C ALA A 299 -3.34 -6.43 6.60
N VAL A 300 -3.49 -5.10 6.62
CA VAL A 300 -3.62 -4.32 7.85
C VAL A 300 -5.01 -4.55 8.46
N GLU A 301 -6.06 -4.37 7.66
CA GLU A 301 -7.47 -4.51 8.10
C GLU A 301 -7.81 -5.96 8.51
N GLU A 302 -7.28 -6.95 7.78
CA GLU A 302 -7.47 -8.38 8.03
C GLU A 302 -6.52 -8.93 9.11
N ASN A 303 -5.61 -8.11 9.63
CA ASN A 303 -4.63 -8.47 10.67
C ASN A 303 -3.74 -9.66 10.29
N VAL A 304 -3.18 -9.59 9.08
CA VAL A 304 -2.26 -10.56 8.45
C VAL A 304 -0.93 -9.90 8.02
N ILE A 305 -0.51 -8.84 8.70
CA ILE A 305 0.82 -8.23 8.55
C ILE A 305 1.93 -9.21 8.92
N PHE A 306 1.68 -10.11 9.87
CA PHE A 306 2.61 -11.20 10.14
C PHE A 306 2.88 -12.05 8.88
N ASP A 307 1.86 -12.32 8.06
CA ASP A 307 2.03 -13.03 6.80
C ASP A 307 2.88 -12.23 5.79
N CYS A 308 2.77 -10.89 5.77
CA CYS A 308 3.67 -10.03 4.98
C CYS A 308 5.13 -10.21 5.40
N LEU A 309 5.39 -10.21 6.71
CA LEU A 309 6.73 -10.37 7.26
C LEU A 309 7.31 -11.76 6.94
N LYS A 310 6.48 -12.81 6.86
CA LYS A 310 6.92 -14.14 6.44
C LYS A 310 7.39 -14.18 4.98
N ILE A 311 6.69 -13.49 4.08
CA ILE A 311 7.12 -13.36 2.67
C ILE A 311 8.50 -12.71 2.60
N ILE A 312 8.68 -11.58 3.30
CA ILE A 312 9.95 -10.84 3.34
C ILE A 312 11.06 -11.68 3.98
N ALA A 313 10.78 -12.35 5.11
CA ALA A 313 11.69 -13.27 5.75
C ALA A 313 12.09 -14.44 4.83
N GLY A 314 11.18 -14.92 3.98
CA GLY A 314 11.47 -15.97 3.00
C GLY A 314 12.44 -15.50 1.92
N ILE A 315 12.31 -14.26 1.46
CA ILE A 315 13.26 -13.63 0.51
C ILE A 315 14.63 -13.49 1.18
N TYR A 316 14.68 -12.93 2.38
CA TYR A 316 15.93 -12.74 3.13
C TYR A 316 16.57 -14.08 3.52
N GLY A 317 15.77 -15.07 3.92
CA GLY A 317 16.24 -16.39 4.33
C GLY A 317 16.97 -17.15 3.22
N LYS A 318 16.60 -16.92 1.95
CA LYS A 318 17.36 -17.44 0.80
C LYS A 318 18.78 -16.86 0.76
N LEU A 319 18.92 -15.53 0.92
CA LEU A 319 20.22 -14.85 0.93
C LEU A 319 21.03 -15.19 2.19
N ALA A 320 20.40 -15.23 3.36
CA ALA A 320 21.03 -15.62 4.62
C ALA A 320 21.63 -17.02 4.52
N LYS A 321 20.89 -17.97 3.92
CA LYS A 321 21.39 -19.32 3.66
C LYS A 321 22.65 -19.29 2.80
N GLU A 322 22.64 -18.55 1.69
CA GLU A 322 23.83 -18.44 0.83
C GLU A 322 25.02 -17.82 1.55
N CYS A 323 24.81 -16.79 2.38
CA CYS A 323 25.87 -16.20 3.20
C CYS A 323 26.48 -17.22 4.17
N ILE A 324 25.65 -18.06 4.80
CA ILE A 324 26.10 -19.09 5.73
C ILE A 324 26.88 -20.19 4.99
N GLU A 325 26.35 -20.68 3.86
CA GLU A 325 26.98 -21.75 3.07
C GLU A 325 28.32 -21.34 2.45
N ARG A 326 28.48 -20.05 2.12
CA ARG A 326 29.73 -19.48 1.57
C ARG A 326 30.59 -18.80 2.64
N GLY A 327 30.16 -18.86 3.90
CA GLY A 327 30.86 -18.29 5.04
C GLY A 327 31.88 -19.26 5.65
N TYR A 328 32.78 -18.72 6.47
CA TYR A 328 33.73 -19.53 7.25
C TYR A 328 33.15 -19.93 8.62
N THR A 329 32.11 -19.25 9.09
CA THR A 329 31.48 -19.47 10.40
C THR A 329 30.00 -19.81 10.22
N GLU A 330 29.61 -21.06 10.48
CA GLU A 330 28.20 -21.52 10.36
C GLU A 330 27.22 -20.77 11.28
N GLY A 331 27.74 -20.15 12.35
CA GLY A 331 27.00 -19.38 13.34
C GLY A 331 26.71 -17.93 12.94
N GLU A 332 27.20 -17.45 11.80
CA GLU A 332 27.17 -16.04 11.41
C GLU A 332 26.66 -15.87 9.98
N ILE A 333 25.96 -14.76 9.74
CA ILE A 333 25.67 -14.26 8.39
C ILE A 333 26.66 -13.13 8.16
N THR A 334 27.58 -13.28 7.19
CA THR A 334 28.67 -12.34 6.96
C THR A 334 28.71 -11.88 5.50
N ILE A 335 28.92 -10.59 5.28
CA ILE A 335 29.18 -9.99 3.96
C ILE A 335 30.47 -9.16 4.00
N LYS A 336 31.10 -9.02 2.84
CA LYS A 336 32.28 -8.17 2.63
C LYS A 336 31.90 -6.91 1.88
N ILE A 337 32.47 -5.79 2.32
CA ILE A 337 32.29 -4.46 1.71
C ILE A 337 33.63 -4.00 1.18
N GLU A 338 33.68 -3.66 -0.10
CA GLU A 338 34.84 -3.06 -0.75
C GLU A 338 34.55 -1.58 -1.05
N GLU A 339 35.29 -0.71 -0.37
CA GLU A 339 35.21 0.75 -0.54
C GLU A 339 36.13 1.25 -1.67
N PRO A 340 35.82 2.42 -2.27
CA PRO A 340 36.74 3.09 -3.19
C PRO A 340 38.10 3.31 -2.49
N GLY A 341 39.17 2.70 -3.00
CA GLY A 341 40.50 2.74 -2.38
C GLY A 341 41.03 1.40 -1.86
N SER A 342 40.34 0.29 -2.15
CA SER A 342 40.74 -1.09 -1.78
C SER A 342 40.67 -1.39 -0.28
N ILE A 343 39.97 -0.56 0.51
CA ILE A 343 39.64 -0.89 1.89
C ILE A 343 38.54 -1.95 1.86
N ARG A 344 38.82 -3.09 2.50
CA ARG A 344 37.88 -4.21 2.65
C ARG A 344 37.50 -4.37 4.10
N THR A 345 36.22 -4.31 4.38
CA THR A 345 35.65 -4.54 5.72
C THR A 345 34.65 -5.70 5.66
N GLU A 346 34.40 -6.31 6.81
CA GLU A 346 33.37 -7.34 6.97
C GLU A 346 32.28 -6.81 7.89
N LYS A 347 31.03 -7.11 7.56
CA LYS A 347 29.89 -6.95 8.47
C LYS A 347 29.26 -8.31 8.70
N TYR A 348 28.85 -8.56 9.93
CA TYR A 348 28.19 -9.81 10.29
C TYR A 348 27.10 -9.59 11.33
N ILE A 349 26.19 -10.55 11.42
CA ILE A 349 25.27 -10.73 12.53
C ILE A 349 25.32 -12.20 12.96
N SER A 350 25.37 -12.45 14.26
CA SER A 350 25.33 -13.83 14.76
C SER A 350 23.90 -14.38 14.70
N LYS A 351 23.76 -15.67 14.34
CA LYS A 351 22.47 -16.35 14.30
C LYS A 351 21.79 -16.34 15.66
N SER A 352 22.57 -16.52 16.73
CA SER A 352 22.08 -16.49 18.12
C SER A 352 21.53 -15.12 18.50
N GLU A 353 22.19 -14.02 18.12
CA GLU A 353 21.71 -12.66 18.33
C GLU A 353 20.40 -12.42 17.58
N ALA A 354 20.37 -12.68 16.26
CA ALA A 354 19.18 -12.48 15.44
C ALA A 354 17.99 -13.34 15.93
N SER A 355 18.25 -14.60 16.27
CA SER A 355 17.26 -15.52 16.82
C SER A 355 16.74 -15.06 18.17
N SER A 356 17.61 -14.64 19.10
CA SER A 356 17.21 -14.15 20.42
C SER A 356 16.34 -12.89 20.30
N GLU A 357 16.74 -11.96 19.44
CA GLU A 357 16.00 -10.73 19.20
C GLU A 357 14.60 -11.02 18.64
N LEU A 358 14.47 -11.89 17.63
CA LEU A 358 13.16 -12.29 17.11
C LEU A 358 12.34 -13.08 18.14
N SER A 359 12.94 -14.02 18.86
CA SER A 359 12.26 -14.87 19.84
C SER A 359 11.63 -14.05 20.98
N SER A 360 12.18 -12.88 21.31
CA SER A 360 11.60 -11.96 22.31
C SER A 360 10.21 -11.43 21.94
N ILE A 361 9.79 -11.54 20.67
CA ILE A 361 8.45 -11.17 20.20
C ILE A 361 7.41 -12.22 20.62
N GLY A 362 7.82 -13.50 20.71
CA GLY A 362 6.94 -14.64 21.00
C GLY A 362 6.89 -15.66 19.85
N PRO A 363 5.81 -16.45 19.74
CA PRO A 363 5.67 -17.51 18.74
C PRO A 363 5.87 -17.04 17.30
N GLU A 364 5.33 -15.88 16.95
CA GLU A 364 5.48 -15.24 15.63
C GLU A 364 6.95 -14.94 15.33
N GLY A 365 7.67 -14.41 16.32
CA GLY A 365 9.11 -14.15 16.20
C GLY A 365 9.93 -15.42 16.03
N ASN A 366 9.60 -16.49 16.77
CA ASN A 366 10.25 -17.79 16.60
C ASN A 366 10.07 -18.34 15.18
N GLU A 367 8.87 -18.17 14.60
CA GLU A 367 8.61 -18.57 13.22
C GLU A 367 9.41 -17.73 12.21
N LEU A 368 9.50 -16.40 12.39
CA LEU A 368 10.37 -15.56 11.55
C LEU A 368 11.84 -15.97 11.64
N ALA A 369 12.32 -16.29 12.85
CA ALA A 369 13.70 -16.74 13.05
C ALA A 369 13.99 -18.04 12.27
N ARG A 370 13.01 -18.96 12.21
CA ARG A 370 13.12 -20.21 11.45
C ARG A 370 13.15 -19.94 9.95
N ILE A 371 12.24 -19.08 9.45
CA ILE A 371 12.15 -18.73 8.03
C ILE A 371 13.42 -18.02 7.56
N LEU A 372 13.96 -17.10 8.38
CA LEU A 372 15.19 -16.35 8.13
C LEU A 372 16.47 -17.20 8.22
N ARG A 373 16.36 -18.47 8.67
CA ARG A 373 17.48 -19.42 8.85
C ARG A 373 18.47 -19.03 9.95
N VAL A 374 18.01 -18.29 10.96
CA VAL A 374 18.81 -17.89 12.14
C VAL A 374 18.54 -18.74 13.38
N SER A 375 17.51 -19.59 13.35
CA SER A 375 17.27 -20.65 14.35
C SER A 375 17.25 -22.04 13.70
N GLU A 376 17.49 -23.08 14.49
CA GLU A 376 17.31 -24.47 14.04
C GLU A 376 15.82 -24.77 13.79
N ALA A 377 15.56 -25.69 12.87
CA ALA A 377 14.23 -26.02 12.38
C ALA A 377 13.33 -26.64 13.45
#